data_AF-A0A846HFJ5-F1
#
_entry.id   AF-A0A846HFJ5-F1
#
_cell.length_a   1.000
_cell.length_b   1.000
_cell.length_c   1.000
_cell.angle_alpha   90.00
_cell.angle_beta   90.00
_cell.angle_gamma   90.00
#
_symmetry.space_group_name_H-M   'P 1'
#
loop_
_entity.id
_entity.type
_entity.pdbx_description
1 polymer ?
#
loop_
_entity_poly.entity_id
_entity_poly.type
_entity_poly.pdbx_seq_one_letter_code
_entity_poly.pdbx_strand_id
1 'polypeptide(L)'
;MSRLLYESSVSFEGYLIIPFVYGKADNYEIYSYKLLSEIGQKSQFHKAENPAEIYGNSLSNIIEIAKEHIEKHSDFVSHGDSFQRRYTYHQNLIIVFQQDDKYFYDHYPPELLNNIAAPKLFKSEYECLTWIKQGLDMRHTRQRVR
;
A
#
# COMPACT_ATOMS: atom_id res chain seq x y z
N MET A 1 1.95 2.44 -17.30
CA MET A 1 2.27 2.45 -15.86
C MET A 1 1.93 1.09 -15.31
N SER A 2 2.76 0.59 -14.42
CA SER A 2 2.57 -0.70 -13.80
C SER A 2 1.80 -0.56 -12.50
N ARG A 3 0.79 -1.42 -12.35
CA ARG A 3 -0.04 -1.52 -11.16
C ARG A 3 0.80 -1.86 -9.93
N LEU A 4 0.48 -1.22 -8.81
CA LEU A 4 0.96 -1.59 -7.48
C LEU A 4 0.29 -2.90 -7.03
N LEU A 5 1.11 -3.88 -6.62
CA LEU A 5 0.67 -5.22 -6.24
C LEU A 5 0.35 -5.25 -4.75
N TYR A 6 -0.71 -4.55 -4.35
CA TYR A 6 -1.11 -4.44 -2.94
C TYR A 6 -1.40 -5.77 -2.26
N GLU A 7 -1.87 -6.76 -3.01
CA GLU A 7 -2.09 -8.12 -2.52
C GLU A 7 -0.79 -8.83 -2.09
N SER A 8 0.36 -8.36 -2.57
CA SER A 8 1.70 -8.87 -2.21
C SER A 8 2.44 -7.94 -1.24
N SER A 9 1.75 -6.97 -0.63
CA SER A 9 2.37 -6.02 0.30
C SER A 9 2.70 -6.65 1.66
N VAL A 10 3.85 -6.24 2.21
CA VAL A 10 4.39 -6.75 3.48
C VAL A 10 4.67 -5.58 4.42
N SER A 11 4.21 -5.68 5.66
CA SER A 11 4.55 -4.73 6.72
C SER A 11 5.88 -5.13 7.35
N PHE A 12 6.79 -4.17 7.56
CA PHE A 12 8.10 -4.38 8.17
C PHE A 12 8.59 -3.08 8.83
N GLU A 13 8.91 -3.12 10.12
CA GLU A 13 9.55 -2.02 10.88
C GLU A 13 8.86 -0.65 10.75
N GLY A 14 7.52 -0.61 10.64
CA GLY A 14 6.76 0.63 10.46
C GLY A 14 6.56 1.08 9.01
N TYR A 15 6.92 0.24 8.04
CA TYR A 15 6.74 0.48 6.61
C TYR A 15 5.88 -0.60 5.95
N LEU A 16 5.02 -0.20 5.02
CA LEU A 16 4.39 -1.11 4.08
C LEU A 16 5.23 -1.14 2.80
N ILE A 17 5.81 -2.29 2.53
CA ILE A 17 6.53 -2.61 1.30
C ILE A 17 5.50 -2.99 0.24
N ILE A 18 5.46 -2.25 -0.86
CA ILE A 18 4.45 -2.39 -1.92
C ILE A 18 5.16 -2.71 -3.23
N PRO A 19 5.25 -4.00 -3.62
CA PRO A 19 5.93 -4.39 -4.85
C PRO A 19 5.13 -3.99 -6.09
N PHE A 20 5.83 -3.81 -7.21
CA PHE A 20 5.23 -3.61 -8.53
C PHE A 20 6.17 -4.12 -9.63
N VAL A 21 5.62 -4.39 -10.82
CA VAL A 21 6.42 -4.77 -11.99
C VAL A 21 7.02 -3.51 -12.61
N TYR A 22 8.32 -3.30 -12.49
CA TYR A 22 8.99 -2.16 -13.13
C TYR A 22 9.04 -2.30 -14.66
N GLY A 23 9.35 -3.50 -15.14
CA GLY A 23 9.51 -3.77 -16.56
C GLY A 23 9.51 -5.26 -16.87
N LYS A 24 9.72 -5.60 -18.14
CA LYS A 24 9.87 -6.97 -18.61
C LYS A 24 11.12 -7.08 -19.47
N ALA A 25 11.90 -8.13 -19.26
CA ALA A 25 13.01 -8.52 -20.11
C ALA A 25 12.75 -9.95 -20.59
N ASP A 26 12.57 -10.12 -21.91
CA ASP A 26 12.06 -11.35 -22.51
C ASP A 26 10.77 -11.83 -21.83
N ASN A 27 10.82 -13.02 -21.21
CA ASN A 27 9.70 -13.63 -20.49
C ASN A 27 9.75 -13.41 -18.97
N TYR A 28 10.67 -12.58 -18.48
CA TYR A 28 10.86 -12.32 -17.05
C TYR A 28 10.34 -10.95 -16.66
N GLU A 29 9.64 -10.91 -15.53
CA GLU A 29 9.22 -9.66 -14.90
C GLU A 29 10.35 -9.13 -14.02
N ILE A 30 10.62 -7.82 -14.14
CA ILE A 30 11.55 -7.09 -13.29
C ILE A 30 10.70 -6.38 -12.24
N TYR A 31 10.97 -6.64 -10.97
CA TYR A 31 10.22 -6.07 -9.86
C TYR A 31 10.95 -4.90 -9.22
N SER A 32 10.17 -3.95 -8.75
CA SER A 32 10.60 -2.85 -7.87
C SER A 32 9.57 -2.69 -6.74
N TYR A 33 9.75 -1.70 -5.88
CA TYR A 33 8.89 -1.48 -4.73
C TYR A 33 8.71 0.01 -4.42
N LYS A 34 7.59 0.31 -3.77
CA LYS A 34 7.36 1.58 -3.08
C LYS A 34 7.20 1.34 -1.60
N LEU A 35 7.50 2.36 -0.80
CA LEU A 35 7.31 2.33 0.65
C LEU A 35 6.20 3.28 1.07
N LEU A 36 5.37 2.85 2.03
CA LEU A 36 4.46 3.72 2.76
C LEU A 36 4.85 3.66 4.24
N SER A 37 5.23 4.79 4.83
CA SER A 37 5.59 4.87 6.25
C SER A 37 4.38 5.19 7.12
N GLU A 38 4.29 4.54 8.29
CA GLU A 38 3.23 4.80 9.29
C GLU A 38 3.30 6.22 9.88
N ILE A 39 4.48 6.84 9.95
CA ILE A 39 4.65 8.21 10.45
C ILE A 39 4.46 9.28 9.36
N GLY A 40 3.99 8.86 8.17
CA GLY A 40 3.71 9.77 7.08
C GLY A 40 4.95 10.49 6.58
N GLN A 41 4.78 11.74 6.15
CA GLN A 41 5.85 12.60 5.60
C GLN A 41 7.02 12.86 6.56
N LYS A 42 6.93 12.46 7.83
CA LYS A 42 8.03 12.56 8.78
C LYS A 42 9.16 11.58 8.46
N SER A 43 8.88 10.48 7.76
CA SER A 43 9.91 9.55 7.30
C SER A 43 10.38 9.91 5.89
N GLN A 44 11.69 9.83 5.68
CA GLN A 44 12.29 10.00 4.34
C GLN A 44 11.80 8.97 3.31
N PHE A 45 11.29 7.82 3.77
CA PHE A 45 10.82 6.74 2.89
C PHE A 45 9.32 6.78 2.63
N HIS A 46 8.58 7.76 3.15
CA HIS A 46 7.15 7.85 2.88
C HIS A 46 6.87 8.14 1.40
N LYS A 47 6.22 7.19 0.72
CA LYS A 47 5.94 7.19 -0.72
C LYS A 47 7.19 7.14 -1.60
N ALA A 48 8.36 6.80 -1.04
CA ALA A 48 9.58 6.61 -1.82
C ALA A 48 9.42 5.43 -2.79
N GLU A 49 9.93 5.59 -4.00
CA GLU A 49 10.01 4.54 -5.01
C GLU A 49 11.46 4.07 -5.09
N ASN A 50 11.67 2.77 -4.88
CA ASN A 50 12.96 2.10 -4.94
C ASN A 50 14.14 2.86 -4.31
N PRO A 51 14.09 3.22 -3.02
CA PRO A 51 15.17 3.97 -2.38
C PRO A 51 16.52 3.20 -2.34
N ALA A 52 16.50 1.88 -2.53
CA ALA A 52 17.72 1.09 -2.70
C ALA A 52 18.33 1.16 -4.10
N GLU A 53 17.58 1.63 -5.11
CA GLU A 53 17.95 1.59 -6.53
C GLU A 53 18.27 0.18 -7.07
N ILE A 54 17.74 -0.86 -6.42
CA ILE A 54 17.96 -2.27 -6.78
C ILE A 54 16.63 -2.89 -7.26
N TYR A 55 16.71 -3.69 -8.33
CA TYR A 55 15.57 -4.40 -8.91
C TYR A 55 15.64 -5.89 -8.57
N GLY A 56 14.48 -6.50 -8.41
CA GLY A 56 14.34 -7.93 -8.12
C GLY A 56 13.85 -8.74 -9.31
N ASN A 57 14.18 -10.03 -9.34
CA ASN A 57 13.71 -10.97 -10.36
C ASN A 57 12.46 -11.76 -9.94
N SER A 58 11.98 -11.53 -8.71
CA SER A 58 10.78 -12.14 -8.15
C SER A 58 10.22 -11.26 -7.03
N LEU A 59 8.95 -11.48 -6.67
CA LEU A 59 8.29 -10.78 -5.56
C LEU A 59 9.03 -10.99 -4.23
N SER A 60 9.42 -12.22 -3.92
CA SER A 60 10.14 -12.52 -2.68
C SER A 60 11.49 -11.79 -2.64
N ASN A 61 12.23 -11.80 -3.75
CA ASN A 61 13.54 -11.14 -3.82
C ASN A 61 13.44 -9.62 -3.62
N ILE A 62 12.48 -8.93 -4.26
CA ILE A 62 12.34 -7.48 -4.08
C ILE A 62 11.88 -7.09 -2.68
N ILE A 63 11.08 -7.95 -2.02
CA ILE A 63 10.67 -7.74 -0.64
C ILE A 63 11.88 -7.86 0.30
N GLU A 64 12.74 -8.86 0.12
CA GLU A 64 13.94 -9.00 0.93
C GLU A 64 14.92 -7.82 0.73
N ILE A 65 15.11 -7.37 -0.52
CA ILE A 65 15.89 -6.15 -0.82
C ILE A 65 15.33 -4.93 -0.07
N ALA A 66 14.00 -4.75 -0.09
CA ALA A 66 13.35 -3.64 0.61
C ALA A 66 13.54 -3.73 2.13
N LYS A 67 13.39 -4.93 2.74
CA LYS A 67 13.63 -5.14 4.16
C LYS A 67 15.07 -4.82 4.55
N GLU A 68 16.05 -5.34 3.81
CA GLU A 68 17.47 -5.05 4.06
C GLU A 68 17.78 -3.56 3.96
N HIS A 69 17.15 -2.86 3.00
CA HIS A 69 17.33 -1.42 2.85
C HIS A 69 16.75 -0.64 4.03
N ILE A 70 15.52 -0.99 4.46
CA ILE A 70 14.88 -0.41 5.64
C ILE A 70 15.76 -0.62 6.87
N GLU A 71 16.18 -1.85 7.15
CA GLU A 71 16.99 -2.20 8.33
C GLU A 71 18.29 -1.39 8.42
N LYS A 72 18.92 -1.10 7.28
CA LYS A 72 20.20 -0.37 7.21
C LYS A 72 20.05 1.15 7.25
N HIS A 73 18.93 1.71 6.79
CA HIS A 73 18.82 3.14 6.48
C HIS A 73 17.58 3.84 7.06
N SER A 74 16.67 3.13 7.72
CA SER A 74 15.47 3.74 8.29
C SER A 74 15.82 4.75 9.38
N ASP A 75 15.17 5.91 9.32
CA ASP A 75 15.28 6.99 10.32
C ASP A 75 14.45 6.70 11.58
N PHE A 76 13.54 5.74 11.52
CA PHE A 76 12.80 5.22 12.65
C PHE A 76 12.50 3.74 12.47
N VAL A 77 12.28 3.08 13.61
CA VAL A 77 11.81 1.70 13.68
C VAL A 77 10.53 1.69 14.52
N SER A 78 9.53 0.95 14.05
CA SER A 78 8.32 0.67 14.83
C SER A 78 8.15 -0.81 15.06
N HIS A 79 7.80 -1.16 16.30
CA HIS A 79 7.47 -2.53 16.70
C HIS A 79 5.97 -2.84 16.56
N GLY A 80 5.16 -1.84 16.19
CA GLY A 80 3.74 -2.03 15.85
C GLY A 80 3.55 -2.37 14.38
N ASP A 81 2.36 -2.86 14.04
CA ASP A 81 1.92 -2.99 12.65
C ASP A 81 0.72 -2.08 12.38
N SER A 82 0.99 -0.81 12.08
CA SER A 82 -0.04 0.15 11.67
C SER A 82 -0.76 -0.24 10.38
N PHE A 83 -0.22 -1.21 9.63
CA PHE A 83 -0.77 -1.75 8.39
C PHE A 83 -1.45 -3.11 8.57
N GLN A 84 -1.69 -3.55 9.81
CA GLN A 84 -2.31 -4.84 10.11
C GLN A 84 -3.70 -4.96 9.48
N ARG A 85 -4.50 -3.87 9.52
CA ARG A 85 -5.85 -3.80 8.97
C ARG A 85 -5.85 -3.25 7.54
N ARG A 86 -5.00 -3.82 6.69
CA ARG A 86 -4.96 -3.53 5.25
C ARG A 86 -5.79 -4.52 4.46
N TYR A 87 -6.47 -4.02 3.43
CA TYR A 87 -7.37 -4.76 2.57
C TYR A 87 -7.10 -4.41 1.11
N THR A 88 -7.24 -5.39 0.23
CA THR A 88 -7.24 -5.17 -1.23
C THR A 88 -8.63 -5.39 -1.79
N TYR A 89 -9.18 -4.42 -2.53
CA TYR A 89 -10.49 -4.54 -3.18
C TYR A 89 -10.52 -3.82 -4.53
N HIS A 90 -10.93 -4.52 -5.61
CA HIS A 90 -10.79 -4.05 -6.99
C HIS A 90 -9.41 -3.43 -7.25
N GLN A 91 -8.35 -4.10 -6.79
CA GLN A 91 -6.94 -3.65 -6.90
C GLN A 91 -6.59 -2.35 -6.15
N ASN A 92 -7.49 -1.80 -5.33
CA ASN A 92 -7.21 -0.66 -4.47
C ASN A 92 -6.70 -1.16 -3.11
N LEU A 93 -5.81 -0.40 -2.47
CA LEU A 93 -5.41 -0.61 -1.08
C LEU A 93 -6.27 0.24 -0.16
N ILE A 94 -6.88 -0.40 0.83
CA ILE A 94 -7.63 0.23 1.90
C ILE A 94 -6.91 -0.09 3.21
N ILE A 95 -6.59 0.92 4.01
CA ILE A 95 -5.96 0.73 5.33
C ILE A 95 -6.91 1.32 6.36
N VAL A 96 -7.41 0.51 7.27
CA VAL A 96 -8.36 0.94 8.30
C VAL A 96 -7.60 1.22 9.60
N PHE A 97 -7.78 2.41 10.14
CA PHE A 97 -7.22 2.84 11.41
C PHE A 97 -8.32 2.96 12.46
N GLN A 98 -7.94 2.81 13.73
CA GLN A 98 -8.81 3.02 14.88
C GLN A 98 -8.18 4.00 15.85
N GLN A 99 -8.93 5.02 16.24
CA GLN A 99 -8.56 5.99 17.26
C GLN A 99 -9.81 6.38 18.06
N ASP A 100 -9.73 6.33 19.40
CA ASP A 100 -10.80 6.76 20.32
C ASP A 100 -12.20 6.20 19.93
N ASP A 101 -12.27 4.89 19.68
CA ASP A 101 -13.47 4.15 19.22
C ASP A 101 -14.07 4.62 17.88
N LYS A 102 -13.32 5.40 17.10
CA LYS A 102 -13.66 5.76 15.73
C LYS A 102 -12.76 5.03 14.75
N TYR A 103 -13.35 4.69 13.62
CA TYR A 103 -12.64 4.10 12.51
C TYR A 103 -12.54 5.11 11.38
N PHE A 104 -11.37 5.20 10.75
CA PHE A 104 -11.12 5.96 9.54
C PHE A 104 -10.25 5.12 8.61
N TYR A 105 -10.03 5.59 7.40
CA TYR A 105 -9.31 4.81 6.41
C TYR A 105 -8.48 5.68 5.49
N ASP A 106 -7.41 5.09 4.99
CA ASP A 106 -6.73 5.54 3.79
C ASP A 106 -7.17 4.67 2.61
N HIS A 107 -7.20 5.28 1.42
CA HIS A 107 -7.57 4.63 0.17
C HIS A 107 -6.59 5.01 -0.92
N TYR A 108 -5.83 4.03 -1.42
CA TYR A 108 -4.87 4.20 -2.50
C TYR A 108 -5.34 3.49 -3.78
N PRO A 109 -5.46 4.21 -4.92
CA PRO A 109 -5.77 3.63 -6.22
C PRO A 109 -4.65 2.72 -6.76
N PRO A 110 -4.95 1.78 -7.67
CA PRO A 110 -3.99 0.77 -8.14
C PRO A 110 -2.67 1.30 -8.72
N GLU A 111 -2.66 2.53 -9.22
CA GLU A 111 -1.50 3.09 -9.95
C GLU A 111 -0.68 4.09 -9.12
N LEU A 112 -1.20 4.57 -7.98
CA LEU A 112 -0.63 5.71 -7.27
C LEU A 112 -0.74 5.55 -5.75
N LEU A 113 0.35 5.83 -5.03
CA LEU A 113 0.34 6.01 -3.58
C LEU A 113 -0.15 7.41 -3.18
N ASN A 114 -1.28 7.82 -3.74
CA ASN A 114 -2.00 9.02 -3.30
C ASN A 114 -3.26 8.63 -2.56
N ASN A 115 -3.40 9.08 -1.31
CA ASN A 115 -4.59 8.81 -0.52
C ASN A 115 -5.75 9.64 -1.08
N ILE A 116 -6.83 8.98 -1.48
CA ILE A 116 -8.05 9.59 -2.01
C ILE A 116 -9.25 9.38 -1.07
N ALA A 117 -9.01 8.97 0.18
CA ALA A 117 -10.06 8.78 1.16
C ALA A 117 -10.84 10.07 1.39
N ALA A 118 -12.17 9.94 1.45
CA ALA A 118 -13.02 11.02 1.92
C ALA A 118 -12.93 11.12 3.46
N PRO A 119 -12.90 12.32 4.04
CA PRO A 119 -12.85 12.50 5.50
C PRO A 119 -14.15 12.01 6.13
N LYS A 120 -14.14 10.78 6.65
CA LYS A 120 -15.30 10.14 7.26
C LYS A 120 -14.88 9.25 8.41
N LEU A 121 -15.61 9.37 9.51
CA LEU A 121 -15.48 8.50 10.69
C LEU A 121 -16.61 7.47 10.70
N PHE A 122 -16.28 6.25 11.13
CA PHE A 122 -17.20 5.12 11.24
C PHE A 122 -17.21 4.61 12.68
N LYS A 123 -18.29 3.92 13.06
CA LYS A 123 -18.43 3.31 14.40
C LYS A 123 -17.82 1.92 14.47
N SER A 124 -17.56 1.28 13.33
CA SER A 124 -16.93 -0.02 13.24
C SER A 124 -16.13 -0.18 11.95
N GLU A 125 -15.17 -1.10 11.97
CA GLU A 125 -14.44 -1.53 10.79
C GLU A 125 -15.36 -2.09 9.70
N TYR A 126 -16.37 -2.87 10.10
CA TYR A 126 -17.38 -3.43 9.18
C TYR A 126 -18.15 -2.34 8.43
N GLU A 127 -18.60 -1.30 9.14
CA GLU A 127 -19.30 -0.15 8.54
C GLU A 127 -18.39 0.60 7.56
N CYS A 128 -17.13 0.81 7.94
CA CYS A 128 -16.11 1.44 7.10
C CYS A 128 -15.92 0.67 5.78
N LEU A 129 -15.62 -0.62 5.86
CA LEU A 129 -15.38 -1.47 4.70
C LEU A 129 -16.62 -1.60 3.80
N THR A 130 -17.82 -1.70 4.39
CA THR A 130 -19.07 -1.77 3.63
C THR A 130 -19.30 -0.51 2.81
N TRP A 131 -19.10 0.66 3.42
CA TRP A 131 -19.26 1.94 2.74
C TRP A 131 -18.26 2.10 1.58
N ILE A 132 -17.00 1.71 1.81
CA ILE A 132 -15.95 1.76 0.77
C ILE A 132 -16.29 0.83 -0.40
N LYS A 133 -16.69 -0.42 -0.12
CA LYS A 133 -17.07 -1.40 -1.14
C LYS A 133 -18.23 -0.89 -2.00
N GLN A 134 -19.30 -0.39 -1.37
CA GLN A 134 -20.42 0.22 -2.09
C GLN A 134 -19.98 1.37 -3.01
N GLY A 135 -19.09 2.24 -2.50
CA GLY A 135 -18.53 3.34 -3.28
C GLY A 135 -17.73 2.86 -4.50
N LEU A 136 -16.91 1.82 -4.34
CA LEU A 136 -16.10 1.24 -5.40
C LEU A 136 -16.94 0.48 -6.44
N ASP A 137 -17.93 -0.29 -6.00
CA ASP A 137 -18.82 -1.05 -6.88
C ASP A 137 -19.64 -0.13 -7.79
N MET A 138 -20.20 0.97 -7.25
CA MET A 138 -20.92 1.95 -8.06
C MET A 138 -20.04 2.58 -9.15
N ARG A 139 -18.76 2.84 -8.85
CA ARG A 139 -17.81 3.40 -9.83
C ARG A 139 -17.45 2.36 -10.89
N HIS A 140 -17.19 1.14 -10.48
CA HIS A 140 -16.81 0.05 -11.38
C HIS A 140 -17.95 -0.31 -12.35
N THR A 141 -19.20 -0.35 -11.89
CA THR A 141 -20.36 -0.56 -12.78
C THR A 141 -20.50 0.59 -13.79
N ARG A 142 -20.28 1.85 -13.39
CA ARG A 142 -20.33 3.00 -14.32
C ARG A 142 -19.23 2.97 -15.38
N GLN A 143 -18.05 2.44 -15.06
CA GLN A 143 -16.95 2.31 -16.00
C GLN A 143 -17.20 1.21 -17.05
N ARG A 144 -17.89 0.12 -16.69
CA ARG A 144 -18.21 -0.97 -17.62
C ARG A 144 -19.35 -0.68 -18.60
N VAL A 145 -20.17 0.33 -18.31
CA VAL A 145 -21.31 0.74 -19.15
C VAL A 145 -20.91 1.83 -20.18
N ARG A 146 -19.70 2.38 -20.06
CA ARG A 146 -19.10 3.28 -21.04
C ARG A 146 -18.18 2.51 -21.97
#